data_AF-A0A950YM97-F1
#
_entry.id   AF-A0A950YM97-F1
#
_cell.length_a   1.000
_cell.length_b   1.000
_cell.length_c   1.000
_cell.angle_alpha   90.00
_cell.angle_beta   90.00
_cell.angle_gamma   90.00
#
_symmetry.space_group_name_H-M   'P 1'
#
loop_
_entity.id
_entity.type
_entity.pdbx_description
1 polymer ?
#
loop_
_entity_poly.entity_id
_entity_poly.type
_entity_poly.pdbx_seq_one_letter_code
_entity_poly.pdbx_strand_id
1 'polypeptide(L)'
;MEDSSKTRPPASSAARSRRSSEFRPRGPRSWSPLQPGSSYEPDEDRYWLEHEVTLLERALADKGEMRRSELGDTVGCKYWGPQRYARALKTATEQGRIKHTGFGRYGPADS
;
A
#
# COMPACT_ATOMS: atom_id res chain seq x y z
N MET A 1 29.31 -7.57 -64.54
CA MET A 1 29.41 -6.62 -63.42
C MET A 1 28.70 -5.39 -63.94
N GLU A 2 27.36 -5.39 -63.87
CA GLU A 2 26.58 -4.36 -64.55
C GLU A 2 26.22 -3.22 -63.59
N ASP A 3 26.69 -2.06 -64.00
CA ASP A 3 26.43 -0.71 -63.57
C ASP A 3 24.92 -0.40 -63.52
N SER A 4 24.46 0.20 -62.42
CA SER A 4 23.12 0.79 -62.31
C SER A 4 23.23 2.24 -61.90
N SER A 5 23.32 3.10 -62.90
CA SER A 5 23.12 4.54 -62.78
C SER A 5 21.62 4.90 -62.84
N LYS A 6 21.04 5.57 -61.82
CA LYS A 6 20.01 6.63 -62.04
C LYS A 6 19.69 7.52 -60.82
N THR A 7 20.16 8.76 -60.91
CA THR A 7 19.57 10.08 -60.65
C THR A 7 18.40 10.31 -59.65
N ARG A 8 18.63 11.30 -58.77
CA ARG A 8 17.74 12.03 -57.80
C ARG A 8 16.54 12.76 -58.44
N PRO A 9 15.49 13.09 -57.64
CA PRO A 9 15.23 14.51 -57.34
C PRO A 9 14.82 14.83 -55.87
N PRO A 10 14.78 16.13 -55.50
CA PRO A 10 14.63 16.63 -54.12
C PRO A 10 13.22 17.12 -53.75
N ALA A 11 12.89 17.08 -52.46
CA ALA A 11 11.72 17.69 -51.81
C ALA A 11 11.97 17.64 -50.28
N SER A 12 11.64 18.60 -49.41
CA SER A 12 10.87 19.83 -49.52
C SER A 12 11.25 20.79 -48.39
N SER A 13 11.04 22.07 -48.69
CA SER A 13 11.16 23.24 -47.83
C SER A 13 10.20 23.23 -46.64
N ALA A 14 10.64 23.90 -45.57
CA ALA A 14 9.86 24.69 -44.60
C ALA A 14 8.67 24.02 -43.86
N ALA A 15 8.74 24.02 -42.53
CA ALA A 15 7.97 24.98 -41.74
C ALA A 15 8.15 24.73 -40.23
N ARG A 16 8.53 25.83 -39.55
CA ARG A 16 8.29 26.14 -38.13
C ARG A 16 7.36 25.17 -37.39
N SER A 17 7.92 24.38 -36.47
CA SER A 17 7.17 23.97 -35.29
C SER A 17 7.17 25.11 -34.28
N ARG A 18 6.31 26.11 -34.53
CA ARG A 18 5.70 26.91 -33.46
C ARG A 18 4.34 26.29 -33.22
N ARG A 19 4.25 25.36 -32.28
CA ARG A 19 2.98 25.08 -31.64
C ARG A 19 3.24 25.02 -30.14
N SER A 20 2.97 26.18 -29.56
CA SER A 20 2.79 26.44 -28.15
C SER A 20 2.12 25.24 -27.50
N SER A 21 2.77 24.69 -26.48
CA SER A 21 2.16 23.81 -25.50
C SER A 21 0.81 24.42 -25.10
N GLU A 22 -0.28 23.87 -25.63
CA GLU A 22 -1.62 24.11 -25.13
C GLU A 22 -1.65 23.65 -23.68
N PHE A 23 -1.38 24.60 -22.78
CA PHE A 23 -1.74 24.51 -21.38
C PHE A 23 -3.26 24.35 -21.38
N ARG A 24 -3.73 23.11 -21.31
CA ARG A 24 -5.11 22.83 -20.92
C ARG A 24 -5.10 22.82 -19.40
N PRO A 25 -5.50 23.91 -18.70
CA PRO A 25 -5.85 23.76 -17.31
C PRO A 25 -6.99 22.76 -17.28
N ARG A 26 -6.72 21.54 -16.79
CA ARG A 26 -7.79 20.74 -16.19
C ARG A 26 -8.40 21.67 -15.15
N GLY A 27 -9.67 22.01 -15.35
CA GLY A 27 -10.40 22.97 -14.52
C GLY A 27 -10.20 22.68 -13.04
N PRO A 28 -10.42 23.69 -12.18
CA PRO A 28 -10.27 23.50 -10.74
C PRO A 28 -11.02 22.24 -10.35
N ARG A 29 -10.33 21.30 -9.71
CA ARG A 29 -10.97 20.23 -8.96
C ARG A 29 -11.91 20.96 -8.02
N SER A 30 -13.18 20.96 -8.37
CA SER A 30 -14.22 21.63 -7.62
C SER A 30 -14.15 21.09 -6.20
N TRP A 31 -13.65 21.91 -5.29
CA TRP A 31 -13.84 21.69 -3.88
C TRP A 31 -15.35 21.60 -3.67
N SER A 32 -15.85 20.38 -3.47
CA SER A 32 -17.23 20.17 -3.06
C SER A 32 -17.22 20.10 -1.54
N PRO A 33 -17.77 21.09 -0.82
CA PRO A 33 -17.88 21.03 0.65
C PRO A 33 -18.87 19.95 1.13
N LEU A 34 -19.39 19.13 0.21
CA LEU A 34 -20.40 18.10 0.40
C LEU A 34 -19.91 16.70 0.00
N GLN A 35 -18.61 16.48 -0.24
CA GLN A 35 -18.12 15.11 -0.16
C GLN A 35 -18.12 14.70 1.31
N PRO A 36 -18.96 13.75 1.76
CA PRO A 36 -18.63 13.04 2.97
C PRO A 36 -17.28 12.39 2.68
N GLY A 37 -16.20 12.97 3.24
CA GLY A 37 -14.99 12.20 3.43
C GLY A 37 -15.43 10.91 4.11
N SER A 38 -14.92 9.76 3.66
CA SER A 38 -15.19 8.50 4.36
C SER A 38 -15.09 8.79 5.85
N SER A 39 -16.16 8.55 6.61
CA SER A 39 -16.24 8.84 8.05
C SER A 39 -15.21 7.98 8.76
N TYR A 40 -13.96 8.40 8.68
CA TYR A 40 -12.85 7.83 9.39
C TYR A 40 -12.96 8.39 10.79
N GLU A 41 -13.69 7.68 11.62
CA GLU A 41 -13.79 7.99 13.04
C GLU A 41 -12.51 7.44 13.70
N PRO A 42 -11.59 8.29 14.16
CA PRO A 42 -10.33 7.85 14.76
C PRO A 42 -10.56 6.97 16.01
N ASP A 43 -11.71 7.11 16.67
CA ASP A 43 -12.13 6.27 17.78
C ASP A 43 -12.46 4.83 17.36
N GLU A 44 -13.19 4.66 16.26
CA GLU A 44 -13.52 3.33 15.73
C GLU A 44 -12.24 2.58 15.31
N ASP A 45 -11.32 3.30 14.66
CA ASP A 45 -10.06 2.72 14.20
C ASP A 45 -9.17 2.25 15.37
N ARG A 46 -9.17 3.00 16.49
CA ARG A 46 -8.48 2.58 17.72
C ARG A 46 -9.13 1.35 18.35
N TYR A 47 -10.46 1.29 18.38
CA TYR A 47 -11.18 0.13 18.89
C TYR A 47 -10.84 -1.14 18.10
N TRP A 48 -10.87 -1.07 16.76
CA TRP A 48 -10.52 -2.21 15.93
C TRP A 48 -9.06 -2.64 16.08
N LEU A 49 -8.13 -1.68 16.17
CA LEU A 49 -6.72 -1.98 16.39
C LEU A 49 -6.50 -2.75 17.71
N GLU A 50 -7.13 -2.32 18.79
CA GLU A 50 -7.02 -3.00 20.09
C GLU A 50 -7.62 -4.41 20.05
N HIS A 51 -8.75 -4.58 19.34
CA HIS A 51 -9.34 -5.89 19.09
C HIS A 51 -8.40 -6.80 18.31
N GLU A 52 -7.79 -6.29 17.23
CA GLU A 52 -6.82 -7.02 16.40
C GLU A 52 -5.58 -7.44 17.22
N VAL A 53 -5.06 -6.56 18.08
CA VAL A 53 -3.96 -6.87 19.01
C VAL A 53 -4.35 -8.01 19.97
N THR A 54 -5.56 -7.96 20.53
CA THR A 54 -6.07 -9.00 21.42
C THR A 54 -6.16 -10.37 20.72
N LEU A 55 -6.53 -10.40 19.43
CA LEU A 55 -6.55 -11.64 18.65
C LEU A 55 -5.15 -12.23 18.45
N LEU A 56 -4.14 -11.39 18.23
CA LEU A 56 -2.74 -11.84 18.11
C LEU A 56 -2.23 -12.44 19.41
N GLU A 57 -2.47 -11.75 20.53
CA GLU A 57 -2.08 -12.19 21.87
C GLU A 57 -2.68 -13.57 22.19
N ARG A 58 -3.99 -13.73 22.00
CA ARG A 58 -4.68 -15.01 22.23
C ARG A 58 -4.14 -16.12 21.34
N ALA A 59 -3.97 -15.86 20.04
CA ALA A 59 -3.45 -16.87 19.13
C ALA A 59 -2.06 -17.38 19.54
N LEU A 60 -1.18 -16.49 20.02
CA LEU A 60 0.16 -16.85 20.49
C LEU A 60 0.16 -17.47 21.89
N ALA A 61 -0.77 -17.07 22.76
CA ALA A 61 -0.97 -17.72 24.06
C ALA A 61 -1.46 -19.17 23.89
N ASP A 62 -2.37 -19.41 22.96
CA ASP A 62 -2.97 -20.73 22.72
C ASP A 62 -2.05 -21.67 21.94
N LYS A 63 -1.37 -21.17 20.90
CA LYS A 63 -0.56 -22.00 19.98
C LYS A 63 0.95 -21.89 20.20
N GLY A 64 1.41 -20.93 20.99
CA GLY A 64 2.82 -20.66 21.20
C GLY A 64 3.46 -19.85 20.06
N GLU A 65 4.76 -20.06 19.84
CA GLU A 65 5.54 -19.31 18.85
C GLU A 65 5.17 -19.69 17.40
N MET A 66 4.90 -18.69 16.56
CA MET A 66 4.46 -18.88 15.18
C MET A 66 5.19 -17.95 14.21
N ARG A 67 5.25 -18.35 12.93
CA ARG A 67 5.73 -17.46 11.87
C ARG A 67 4.72 -16.36 11.58
N ARG A 68 5.20 -15.19 11.12
CA ARG A 68 4.34 -14.06 10.74
C ARG A 68 3.21 -14.43 9.78
N SER A 69 3.45 -15.28 8.78
CA SER A 69 2.42 -15.68 7.83
C SER A 69 1.35 -16.56 8.48
N GLU A 70 1.80 -17.57 9.24
CA GLU A 70 0.94 -18.55 9.91
C GLU A 70 0.06 -17.91 10.99
N LEU A 71 0.62 -16.95 11.73
CA LEU A 71 -0.14 -16.13 12.67
C LEU A 71 -1.21 -15.32 11.94
N GLY A 72 -0.87 -14.71 10.79
CA GLY A 72 -1.81 -13.95 9.97
C GLY A 72 -2.97 -14.80 9.46
N ASP A 73 -2.68 -16.02 8.99
CA ASP A 73 -3.70 -16.97 8.57
C ASP A 73 -4.59 -17.42 9.75
N THR A 74 -3.98 -17.66 10.92
CA THR A 74 -4.70 -18.06 12.14
C THR A 74 -5.70 -17.01 12.61
N VAL A 75 -5.33 -15.73 12.57
CA VAL A 75 -6.21 -14.63 13.02
C VAL A 75 -7.12 -14.09 11.91
N GLY A 76 -7.01 -14.62 10.68
CA GLY A 76 -7.82 -14.18 9.55
C GLY A 76 -7.47 -12.78 9.05
N CYS A 77 -6.19 -12.40 9.08
CA CYS A 77 -5.74 -11.03 8.84
C CYS A 77 -6.10 -10.48 7.44
N LYS A 78 -6.38 -11.36 6.47
CA LYS A 78 -6.88 -11.01 5.13
C LYS A 78 -8.21 -10.24 5.14
N TYR A 79 -8.97 -10.30 6.23
CA TYR A 79 -10.26 -9.61 6.38
C TYR A 79 -10.17 -8.27 7.11
N TRP A 80 -9.00 -7.90 7.65
CA TRP A 80 -8.86 -6.68 8.47
C TRP A 80 -8.64 -5.42 7.61
N GLY A 81 -8.25 -5.61 6.36
CA GLY A 81 -7.92 -4.52 5.44
C GLY A 81 -6.42 -4.29 5.31
N PRO A 82 -6.03 -3.42 4.36
CA PRO A 82 -4.63 -3.22 4.00
C PRO A 82 -3.82 -2.69 5.18
N GLN A 83 -2.62 -3.23 5.37
CA GLN A 83 -1.65 -2.82 6.41
C GLN A 83 -2.11 -2.97 7.87
N ARG A 84 -3.37 -3.31 8.15
CA ARG A 84 -3.88 -3.49 9.52
C ARG A 84 -3.12 -4.54 10.30
N TYR A 85 -2.87 -5.70 9.69
CA TYR A 85 -2.05 -6.75 10.30
C TYR A 85 -0.64 -6.26 10.69
N ALA A 86 0.01 -5.49 9.82
CA ALA A 86 1.33 -4.97 10.10
C ALA A 86 1.32 -3.93 11.23
N ARG A 87 0.28 -3.09 11.29
CA ARG A 87 0.05 -2.15 12.40
C ARG A 87 -0.21 -2.88 13.71
N ALA A 88 -1.12 -3.84 13.73
CA ALA A 88 -1.44 -4.63 14.92
C ALA A 88 -0.21 -5.37 15.46
N LEU A 89 0.60 -6.01 14.61
CA LEU A 89 1.86 -6.65 15.04
C LEU A 89 2.83 -5.66 15.67
N LYS A 90 3.00 -4.49 15.03
CA LYS A 90 3.87 -3.44 15.55
C LYS A 90 3.38 -2.96 16.91
N THR A 91 2.10 -2.60 17.02
CA THR A 91 1.49 -2.12 18.26
C THR A 91 1.56 -3.16 19.36
N ALA A 92 1.24 -4.43 19.09
CA ALA A 92 1.33 -5.51 20.07
C ALA A 92 2.75 -5.72 20.58
N THR A 93 3.75 -5.61 19.70
CA THR A 93 5.17 -5.72 20.07
C THR A 93 5.63 -4.51 20.89
N GLU A 94 5.23 -3.30 20.49
CA GLU A 94 5.55 -2.06 21.22
C GLU A 94 4.89 -2.01 22.60
N GLN A 95 3.70 -2.57 22.74
CA GLN A 95 2.99 -2.73 24.02
C GLN A 95 3.54 -3.88 24.89
N GLY A 96 4.46 -4.70 24.37
CA GLY A 96 5.01 -5.86 25.08
C GLY A 96 4.01 -7.01 25.27
N ARG A 97 2.87 -7.00 24.57
CA ARG A 97 1.85 -8.07 24.63
C ARG A 97 2.26 -9.33 23.88
N ILE A 98 3.13 -9.17 22.89
CA ILE A 98 3.76 -10.25 22.15
C ILE A 98 5.23 -9.91 21.99
N LYS A 99 6.07 -10.91 21.76
CA LYS A 99 7.50 -10.72 21.49
C LYS A 99 7.89 -11.20 20.11
N HIS A 100 8.85 -10.52 19.50
CA HIS A 100 9.49 -11.00 18.29
C HIS A 100 10.65 -11.92 18.67
N THR A 101 10.53 -13.21 18.37
CA THR A 101 11.51 -14.24 18.77
C THR A 101 12.69 -14.37 17.79
N GLY A 102 12.62 -13.67 16.65
CA GLY A 102 13.63 -13.70 15.60
C GLY A 102 13.16 -14.41 14.33
N PHE A 103 13.84 -14.16 13.20
CA PHE A 103 13.51 -14.77 11.90
C PHE A 103 12.05 -14.60 11.44
N GLY A 104 11.40 -13.48 11.80
CA GLY A 104 10.02 -13.21 11.44
C GLY A 104 9.00 -14.08 12.21
N ARG A 105 9.38 -14.57 13.38
CA ARG A 105 8.51 -15.28 14.31
C ARG A 105 8.09 -14.39 15.48
N TYR A 106 6.91 -14.69 15.99
CA TYR A 106 6.31 -14.01 17.12
C TYR A 106 5.89 -15.06 18.14
N GLY A 107 6.06 -14.73 19.41
CA GLY A 107 5.68 -15.57 20.54
C GLY A 107 4.92 -14.79 21.59
N PRO A 108 4.38 -15.48 22.61
CA PRO A 108 3.71 -14.86 23.74
C PRO A 108 4.67 -13.93 24.50
N ALA A 109 4.12 -12.90 25.17
CA ALA A 109 4.89 -12.04 26.05
C ALA A 109 5.66 -12.86 27.11
N ASP A 110 6.87 -12.40 27.44
CA ASP A 110 7.57 -12.88 28.62
C ASP A 110 6.80 -12.39 29.85
N SER A 111 6.20 -13.31 30.60
CA SER A 111 5.45 -13.03 31.84
C SER A 111 6.39 -12.59 32.97
#